data_AF-A0A847YU69-F1
#
_entry.id   AF-A0A847YU69-F1
#
_cell.length_a   1.000
_cell.length_b   1.000
_cell.length_c   1.000
_cell.angle_alpha   90.00
_cell.angle_beta   90.00
_cell.angle_gamma   90.00
#
_symmetry.space_group_name_H-M   'P 1'
#
loop_
_entity.id
_entity.type
_entity.pdbx_description
1 polymer ?
#
loop_
_entity_poly.entity_id
_entity_poly.type
_entity_poly.pdbx_seq_one_letter_code
_entity_poly.pdbx_strand_id
1 'polypeptide(L)'
;MRGSFNYAREGELLRKLAEDDPQPGGKAVQDGVTPTNVDQSELEEGVRVEGEHTSDPVKAMQIALDHLAEIPDYYTRLKKMEEEAKAEGSETKAAAVLRRIVSG
;
A
#
# COMPACT_ATOMS: atom_id res chain seq x y z
N MET A 1 -11.41 -13.87 -16.36
CA MET A 1 -11.96 -14.18 -15.02
C MET A 1 -11.03 -13.54 -13.99
N ARG A 2 -11.39 -12.39 -13.42
CA ARG A 2 -10.66 -11.80 -12.29
C ARG A 2 -11.44 -12.19 -11.03
N GLY A 3 -10.88 -13.12 -10.27
CA GLY A 3 -11.51 -13.66 -9.07
C GLY A 3 -11.63 -12.56 -8.01
N SER A 4 -12.86 -12.34 -7.56
CA SER A 4 -13.15 -11.52 -6.40
C SER A 4 -12.68 -12.29 -5.16
N PHE A 5 -11.48 -11.98 -4.67
CA PHE A 5 -10.97 -12.54 -3.43
C PHE A 5 -11.69 -11.85 -2.26
N ASN A 6 -12.65 -12.56 -1.69
CA ASN A 6 -13.36 -12.13 -0.49
C ASN A 6 -12.40 -12.23 0.70
N TYR A 7 -11.97 -11.07 1.23
CA TYR A 7 -11.16 -10.92 2.45
C TYR A 7 -11.94 -11.26 3.75
N ALA A 8 -13.05 -11.99 3.67
CA ALA A 8 -14.00 -12.21 4.76
C ALA A 8 -13.51 -13.15 5.89
N ARG A 9 -12.20 -13.38 6.03
CA ARG A 9 -11.61 -14.07 7.19
C ARG A 9 -10.25 -13.48 7.53
N GLU A 10 -10.26 -12.24 8.00
CA GLU A 10 -9.13 -11.55 8.64
C GLU A 10 -8.39 -12.46 9.64
N GLY A 11 -9.10 -13.36 10.34
CA GLY A 11 -8.51 -14.30 11.29
C GLY A 11 -7.82 -15.54 10.73
N GLU A 12 -8.07 -15.95 9.48
CA GLU A 12 -7.46 -17.17 8.90
C GLU A 12 -6.10 -16.89 8.26
N LEU A 13 -5.94 -15.71 7.65
CA LEU A 13 -4.64 -15.21 7.18
C LEU A 13 -3.69 -15.01 8.36
N LEU A 14 -4.14 -14.33 9.43
CA LEU A 14 -3.34 -14.13 10.63
C LEU A 14 -2.92 -15.44 11.32
N ARG A 15 -3.77 -16.49 11.30
CA ARG A 15 -3.42 -17.82 11.84
C ARG A 15 -2.42 -18.59 10.98
N LYS A 16 -2.61 -18.62 9.66
CA LYS A 16 -1.67 -19.29 8.74
C LYS A 16 -0.27 -18.66 8.76
N LEU A 17 -0.19 -17.36 9.02
CA LEU A 17 1.06 -16.62 9.17
C LEU A 17 1.79 -16.89 10.50
N ALA A 18 1.10 -17.42 11.52
CA ALA A 18 1.67 -17.72 12.83
C ALA A 18 2.10 -19.19 12.99
N GLU A 19 1.59 -20.10 12.16
CA GLU A 19 1.76 -21.55 12.32
C GLU A 19 2.90 -22.14 11.47
N ASP A 20 3.25 -21.53 10.34
CA ASP A 20 4.46 -21.84 9.57
C ASP A 20 5.48 -20.74 9.82
N ASP A 21 6.59 -21.04 10.50
CA ASP A 21 7.73 -20.15 10.71
C ASP A 21 8.48 -19.94 9.39
N PRO A 22 8.29 -18.76 8.76
CA PRO A 22 9.42 -17.93 8.46
C PRO A 22 9.20 -16.66 9.25
N GLN A 23 10.03 -16.41 10.26
CA GLN A 23 10.27 -15.04 10.69
C GLN A 23 10.31 -14.15 9.44
N PRO A 24 9.39 -13.17 9.29
CA PRO A 24 9.48 -12.25 8.19
C PRO A 24 10.85 -11.59 8.32
N GLY A 25 11.80 -11.92 7.45
CA GLY A 25 13.02 -11.15 7.36
C GLY A 25 12.65 -9.68 7.13
N GLY A 26 13.47 -8.72 7.53
CA GLY A 26 13.08 -7.31 7.41
C GLY A 26 13.54 -6.51 8.62
N LYS A 27 13.62 -5.19 8.46
CA LYS A 27 14.01 -4.30 9.56
C LYS A 27 12.89 -4.18 10.60
N ALA A 28 11.63 -4.21 10.18
CA ALA A 28 10.48 -4.06 11.07
C ALA A 28 10.50 -5.04 12.23
N VAL A 29 10.80 -6.32 11.96
CA VAL A 29 10.85 -7.36 13.00
C VAL A 29 12.01 -7.11 13.97
N GLN A 30 13.14 -6.57 13.51
CA GLN A 30 14.27 -6.19 14.38
C GLN A 30 13.91 -5.02 15.29
N ASP A 31 13.05 -4.12 14.82
CA ASP A 31 12.57 -2.95 15.55
C ASP A 31 11.33 -3.27 16.43
N GLY A 32 10.90 -4.54 16.49
CA GLY A 32 9.76 -4.97 17.30
C GLY A 32 8.40 -4.58 16.71
N VAL A 33 8.36 -4.19 15.44
CA VAL A 33 7.14 -3.87 14.71
C VAL A 33 6.49 -5.17 14.25
N THR A 34 5.19 -5.30 14.53
CA THR A 34 4.38 -6.49 14.27
C THR A 34 3.05 -6.08 13.66
N PRO A 35 2.36 -6.98 12.92
CA PRO A 35 1.03 -6.67 12.38
C PRO A 35 0.01 -6.16 13.40
N THR A 36 0.19 -6.49 14.69
CA THR A 36 -0.75 -6.13 15.76
C THR A 36 -0.42 -4.81 16.45
N ASN A 37 0.74 -4.19 16.18
CA ASN A 37 1.16 -2.95 16.85
C ASN A 37 1.39 -1.76 15.89
N VAL A 38 0.99 -1.90 14.63
CA VAL A 38 0.92 -0.81 13.64
C VAL A 38 -0.51 -0.31 13.47
N ASP A 39 -0.67 0.80 12.76
CA ASP A 39 -2.00 1.22 12.32
C ASP A 39 -2.53 0.21 11.29
N GLN A 40 -3.70 -0.37 11.60
CA GLN A 40 -4.29 -1.42 10.79
C GLN A 40 -4.72 -0.93 9.41
N SER A 41 -5.14 0.32 9.29
CA SER A 41 -5.56 0.90 8.00
C SER A 41 -4.37 1.15 7.07
N GLU A 42 -3.23 1.55 7.63
CA GLU A 42 -1.98 1.69 6.90
C GLU A 42 -1.43 0.33 6.46
N LEU A 43 -1.53 -0.69 7.32
CA LEU A 43 -1.10 -2.05 6.97
C LEU A 43 -1.95 -2.66 5.85
N GLU A 44 -3.27 -2.50 5.91
CA GLU A 44 -4.19 -2.97 4.88
C GLU A 44 -3.93 -2.29 3.53
N GLU A 45 -3.74 -0.96 3.55
CA GLU A 45 -3.38 -0.21 2.35
C GLU A 45 -2.02 -0.67 1.81
N GLY A 46 -1.06 -0.90 2.69
CA GLY A 46 0.27 -1.36 2.31
C GLY A 46 0.26 -2.72 1.65
N VAL A 47 -0.42 -3.70 2.25
CA VAL A 47 -0.59 -5.04 1.66
C VAL A 47 -1.24 -4.95 0.28
N ARG A 48 -2.21 -4.04 0.11
CA ARG A 48 -2.88 -3.81 -1.18
C ARG A 48 -1.92 -3.25 -2.23
N VAL A 49 -1.14 -2.22 -1.87
CA VAL A 49 -0.17 -1.58 -2.76
C VAL A 49 0.96 -2.54 -3.13
N GLU A 50 1.58 -3.21 -2.16
CA GLU A 50 2.68 -4.14 -2.43
C GLU A 50 2.21 -5.39 -3.19
N GLY A 51 0.95 -5.79 -3.00
CA GLY A 51 0.31 -6.86 -3.77
C GLY A 51 0.18 -6.58 -5.27
N GLU A 52 0.34 -5.31 -5.71
CA GLU A 52 0.46 -4.98 -7.14
C GLU A 52 1.85 -5.34 -7.70
N HIS A 53 2.85 -5.44 -6.83
CA HIS A 53 4.25 -5.69 -7.17
C HIS A 53 4.71 -7.12 -6.84
N THR A 54 3.97 -7.85 -6.01
CA THR A 54 4.26 -9.25 -5.71
C THR A 54 2.99 -10.10 -5.62
N SER A 55 3.08 -11.36 -6.05
CA SER A 55 1.99 -12.33 -5.91
C SER A 55 1.99 -13.05 -4.56
N ASP A 56 3.00 -12.82 -3.72
CA ASP A 56 3.14 -13.45 -2.41
C ASP A 56 2.56 -12.53 -1.31
N PRO A 57 1.43 -12.88 -0.69
CA PRO A 57 0.79 -12.04 0.32
C PRO A 57 1.64 -11.88 1.59
N VAL A 58 2.48 -12.87 1.93
CA VAL A 58 3.38 -12.79 3.09
C VAL A 58 4.44 -11.73 2.82
N LYS A 59 5.00 -11.74 1.62
CA LYS A 59 6.01 -10.78 1.19
C LYS A 59 5.46 -9.36 1.09
N ALA A 60 4.23 -9.20 0.58
CA ALA A 60 3.55 -7.91 0.53
C ALA A 60 3.40 -7.29 1.93
N MET A 61 2.94 -8.10 2.90
CA MET A 61 2.79 -7.68 4.29
C MET A 61 4.13 -7.33 4.94
N GLN A 62 5.18 -8.13 4.69
CA GLN A 62 6.52 -7.89 5.21
C GLN A 62 7.09 -6.54 4.73
N ILE A 63 6.95 -6.24 3.43
CA ILE A 63 7.39 -4.95 2.87
C ILE A 63 6.57 -3.79 3.46
N ALA A 64 5.25 -3.96 3.59
CA ALA A 64 4.40 -2.95 4.22
C ALA A 64 4.82 -2.68 5.67
N LEU A 65 5.13 -3.71 6.46
CA LEU A 65 5.63 -3.54 7.83
C LEU A 65 6.99 -2.85 7.87
N ASP A 66 7.91 -3.17 6.95
CA ASP A 66 9.20 -2.49 6.85
C ASP A 66 9.02 -0.98 6.60
N HIS A 67 8.09 -0.59 5.74
CA HIS A 67 7.76 0.82 5.52
C HIS A 67 7.13 1.48 6.75
N LEU A 68 6.21 0.81 7.44
CA LEU A 68 5.58 1.34 8.66
C LEU A 68 6.52 1.43 9.85
N ALA A 69 7.55 0.58 9.89
CA ALA A 69 8.64 0.69 10.87
C ALA A 69 9.49 1.94 10.64
N GLU A 70 9.72 2.34 9.38
CA GLU A 70 10.44 3.57 9.07
C GLU A 70 9.57 4.82 9.28
N ILE A 71 8.31 4.78 8.83
CA ILE A 71 7.37 5.89 8.86
C ILE A 71 5.94 5.34 9.14
N PRO A 72 5.35 5.61 10.32
CA PRO A 72 4.05 5.04 10.69
C PRO A 72 2.86 5.37 9.78
N ASP A 73 2.93 6.46 9.00
CA ASP A 73 1.90 6.95 8.08
C ASP A 73 2.34 6.90 6.59
N TYR A 74 3.22 5.96 6.26
CA TYR A 74 3.85 5.87 4.94
C TYR A 74 2.84 5.83 3.79
N TYR A 75 1.80 5.01 3.88
CA TYR A 75 0.86 4.80 2.78
C TYR A 75 -0.13 5.96 2.63
N THR A 76 -0.49 6.63 3.73
CA THR A 76 -1.20 7.92 3.64
C THR A 76 -0.40 8.96 2.86
N ARG A 77 0.92 9.07 3.10
CA ARG A 77 1.77 10.01 2.37
C ARG A 77 1.91 9.64 0.90
N LEU A 78 2.10 8.35 0.62
CA LEU A 78 2.17 7.84 -0.75
C LEU A 78 0.91 8.20 -1.53
N LYS A 79 -0.27 7.91 -0.97
CA LYS A 79 -1.56 8.21 -1.60
C LYS A 79 -1.71 9.70 -1.90
N LYS A 80 -1.33 10.57 -0.96
CA LYS A 80 -1.37 12.02 -1.17
C LYS A 80 -0.47 12.45 -2.33
N MET A 81 0.76 11.94 -2.38
CA MET A 81 1.69 12.24 -3.48
C MET A 81 1.14 11.78 -4.84
N GLU A 82 0.49 10.61 -4.90
CA GLU A 82 -0.15 10.15 -6.13
C GLU A 82 -1.34 11.02 -6.57
N GLU A 83 -2.17 11.45 -5.61
CA GLU A 83 -3.32 12.33 -5.88
C GLU A 83 -2.86 13.69 -6.43
N GLU A 84 -1.81 14.27 -5.84
CA GLU A 84 -1.18 15.51 -6.31
C GLU A 84 -0.63 15.35 -7.73
N ALA A 85 0.12 14.27 -8.01
CA ALA A 85 0.66 13.99 -9.34
C ALA A 85 -0.44 13.80 -10.41
N LYS A 86 -1.56 13.16 -10.04
CA LYS A 86 -2.74 12.99 -10.91
C LYS A 86 -3.39 14.34 -11.21
N ALA A 87 -3.48 15.23 -10.22
CA ALA A 87 -4.05 16.57 -10.39
C ALA A 87 -3.19 17.45 -11.33
N GLU A 88 -1.87 17.46 -11.14
CA GLU A 88 -0.95 18.21 -12.02
C GLU A 88 -0.97 17.69 -13.48
N GLY A 89 -1.06 16.37 -13.67
CA GLY A 89 -1.21 15.75 -14.99
C GLY A 89 -2.55 16.07 -15.68
N SER A 90 -3.59 16.38 -14.90
CA SER A 90 -4.92 16.77 -15.38
C SER A 90 -4.97 18.25 -15.77
N GLU A 91 -4.40 19.12 -14.93
CA GLU A 91 -4.30 20.57 -15.14
C GLU A 91 -3.57 20.91 -16.46
N THR A 92 -2.51 20.18 -16.81
CA THR A 92 -1.75 20.41 -18.04
C THR A 92 -2.54 20.11 -19.32
N LYS A 93 -3.48 19.15 -19.32
CA LYS A 93 -4.33 18.86 -20.49
C LYS A 93 -5.48 19.85 -20.62
N ALA A 94 -6.18 20.17 -19.53
CA ALA A 94 -7.31 21.09 -19.57
C ALA A 94 -6.88 22.54 -19.85
N ALA A 95 -5.80 23.01 -19.20
CA ALA A 95 -5.30 24.38 -19.39
C ALA A 95 -4.57 24.59 -20.74
N ALA A 96 -4.03 23.53 -21.36
CA ALA A 96 -3.43 23.62 -22.70
C ALA A 96 -4.49 23.72 -23.80
N VAL A 97 -5.62 23.01 -23.67
CA VAL A 97 -6.73 23.06 -24.63
C VAL A 97 -7.44 24.42 -24.59
N LEU A 98 -7.71 24.95 -23.39
CA LEU A 98 -8.39 26.25 -23.24
C LEU A 98 -7.58 27.43 -23.79
N ARG A 99 -6.25 27.45 -23.65
CA ARG A 99 -5.40 28.51 -24.21
C ARG A 99 -5.43 28.59 -25.74
N ARG A 100 -5.71 27.47 -26.42
CA ARG A 100 -5.77 27.40 -27.89
C ARG A 100 -7.10 27.90 -28.47
N ILE A 101 -8.17 27.88 -27.69
CA ILE A 101 -9.52 28.26 -28.14
C ILE A 101 -9.79 29.76 -28.00
N VAL A 102 -9.20 30.42 -27.00
CA VAL A 102 -9.46 31.84 -26.71
C VAL A 102 -8.48 32.79 -27.44
N SER A 103 -7.47 32.24 -28.11
CA SER A 103 -6.44 33.02 -28.85
C SER A 103 -6.60 32.97 -30.38
N GLY A 104 -7.72 32.44 -30.89
CA GLY A 104 -8.06 32.42 -32.31
C GLY A 104 -9.43 33.03 -32.55
#